data_AF-A0A538K9Y5-F1
#
_entry.id   AF-A0A538K9Y5-F1
#
_cell.length_a   1.000
_cell.length_b   1.000
_cell.length_c   1.000
_cell.angle_alpha   90.00
_cell.angle_beta   90.00
_cell.angle_gamma   90.00
#
_symmetry.space_group_name_H-M   'P 1'
#
loop_
_entity.id
_entity.type
_entity.pdbx_description
1 polymer ?
#
loop_
_entity_poly.entity_id
_entity_poly.type
_entity_poly.pdbx_seq_one_letter_code
_entity_poly.pdbx_strand_id
1 'polypeptide(L)' 'MPDESTEIFDDLYLGLRAGGAMRKRRRGEPLTDEEQEALGRWQRLSKWRKAAAVGAFGVGTFGLGFTLGGLVFGRWRKA' A
#
# COMPACT_ATOMS: atom_id res chain seq x y z
N MET A 1 6.96 22.94 -0.33
CA MET A 1 7.16 21.65 -1.00
C MET A 1 6.35 20.63 -0.23
N PRO A 2 5.39 19.92 -0.86
CA PRO A 2 4.79 18.77 -0.21
C PRO A 2 5.90 17.80 0.20
N ASP A 3 5.75 17.22 1.38
CA ASP A 3 6.72 16.25 1.90
C ASP A 3 6.60 14.96 1.07
N GLU A 4 7.70 14.50 0.48
CA GLU A 4 7.75 13.30 -0.36
C GLU A 4 7.18 12.07 0.36
N SER A 5 7.35 12.01 1.69
CA SER A 5 6.75 10.95 2.49
C SER A 5 5.21 10.99 2.47
N THR A 6 4.62 12.19 2.50
CA THR A 6 3.16 12.38 2.46
C THR A 6 2.60 11.92 1.11
N GLU A 7 3.29 12.21 0.01
CA GLU A 7 2.88 11.76 -1.33
C GLU A 7 2.87 10.22 -1.47
N ILE A 8 3.83 9.54 -0.84
CA ILE A 8 3.89 8.07 -0.83
C ILE A 8 2.70 7.48 -0.07
N PHE A 9 2.33 8.06 1.08
CA PHE A 9 1.16 7.62 1.84
C PHE A 9 -0.16 7.91 1.12
N ASP A 10 -0.28 9.05 0.46
CA ASP A 10 -1.44 9.38 -0.35
C ASP A 10 -1.61 8.40 -1.51
N ASP A 11 -0.52 8.06 -2.20
CA ASP A 11 -0.53 7.05 -3.26
C ASP A 11 -0.89 5.66 -2.72
N LEU A 12 -0.35 5.29 -1.55
CA LEU A 12 -0.68 4.03 -0.90
C LEU A 12 -2.18 3.96 -0.55
N TYR A 13 -2.73 5.03 0.02
CA TYR A 13 -4.14 5.09 0.40
C TYR A 13 -5.05 5.07 -0.84
N LEU A 14 -4.67 5.81 -1.89
CA LEU A 14 -5.35 5.76 -3.17
C LEU A 14 -5.34 4.35 -3.76
N GLY A 15 -4.21 3.65 -3.68
CA GLY A 15 -4.06 2.26 -4.13
C GLY A 15 -4.94 1.28 -3.35
N LEU A 16 -5.04 1.45 -2.03
CA LEU A 16 -5.94 0.66 -1.19
C LEU A 16 -7.40 0.85 -1.60
N ARG A 17 -7.84 2.11 -1.75
CA ARG A 17 -9.22 2.46 -2.16
C ARG A 17 -9.54 1.93 -3.55
N ALA A 18 -8.64 2.13 -4.51
CA ALA A 18 -8.77 1.61 -5.86
C ALA A 18 -8.78 0.07 -5.90
N GLY A 19 -8.01 -0.59 -5.03
CA GLY A 19 -8.01 -2.04 -4.88
C GLY A 19 -9.36 -2.59 -4.42
N GLY A 20 -9.99 -1.93 -3.44
CA GLY A 20 -11.35 -2.25 -3.00
C GLY A 20 -12.37 -2.10 -4.13
N ALA A 21 -12.36 -0.94 -4.80
CA ALA A 21 -13.21 -0.67 -5.97
C ALA A 21 -13.01 -1.70 -7.09
N MET A 22 -11.77 -2.10 -7.36
CA MET A 22 -11.47 -3.09 -8.40
C MET A 22 -12.02 -4.48 -8.06
N ARG A 23 -11.96 -4.91 -6.79
CA ARG A 23 -12.59 -6.17 -6.35
C ARG A 23 -14.10 -6.12 -6.46
N LYS A 24 -14.70 -4.98 -6.08
CA LYS A 24 -16.13 -4.72 -6.22
C LYS A 24 -16.59 -4.81 -7.68
N ARG A 25 -15.86 -4.15 -8.59
CA ARG A 25 -16.08 -4.23 -10.04
C ARG A 25 -16.01 -5.67 -10.56
N ARG A 26 -15.06 -6.49 -10.08
CA ARG A 26 -14.96 -7.91 -10.48
C ARG A 26 -16.14 -8.76 -10.02
N ARG A 27 -16.85 -8.37 -8.95
CA ARG A 27 -18.08 -9.03 -8.50
C ARG A 27 -19.33 -8.53 -9.25
N GLY A 28 -19.20 -7.58 -10.17
CA GLY A 28 -20.33 -6.99 -10.90
C GLY A 28 -21.16 -6.00 -10.08
N GLU A 29 -20.70 -5.61 -8.89
CA GLU A 29 -21.37 -4.60 -8.07
C GLU A 29 -21.17 -3.20 -8.67
N PRO A 30 -22.19 -2.32 -8.59
CA PRO A 30 -22.08 -0.94 -9.06
C PRO A 30 -21.06 -0.17 -8.23
N LEU A 31 -20.21 0.61 -8.91
CA LEU A 31 -19.23 1.49 -8.27
C LEU A 31 -19.86 2.85 -8.00
N THR A 32 -19.62 3.41 -6.81
CA THR A 32 -19.92 4.82 -6.52
C THR A 32 -19.00 5.72 -7.33
N ASP A 33 -19.37 6.99 -7.47
CA ASP A 33 -18.54 7.97 -8.20
C ASP A 33 -17.14 8.09 -7.58
N GLU A 34 -17.05 8.08 -6.25
CA GLU A 34 -15.76 8.12 -5.54
C GLU A 34 -14.90 6.88 -5.79
N GLU A 35 -15.52 5.70 -5.91
CA GLU A 35 -14.82 4.44 -6.21
C GLU A 35 -14.30 4.44 -7.67
N GLN A 36 -15.09 4.97 -8.60
CA GLN A 36 -14.68 5.13 -10.00
C GLN A 36 -13.54 6.13 -10.11
N GLU A 37 -13.63 7.25 -9.42
CA GLU A 37 -12.59 8.29 -9.41
C GLU A 37 -11.29 7.76 -8.80
N ALA A 38 -11.35 7.08 -7.66
CA ALA A 38 -10.19 6.47 -7.03
C ALA A 38 -9.52 5.44 -7.95
N LEU A 39 -10.32 4.58 -8.59
CA LEU A 39 -9.82 3.61 -9.56
C LEU A 39 -9.16 4.30 -10.76
N GLY A 40 -9.79 5.35 -11.29
CA GLY A 40 -9.27 6.12 -12.42
C GLY A 40 -8.00 6.90 -12.08
N ARG A 41 -7.91 7.50 -10.89
CA ARG A 41 -6.70 8.18 -10.41
C ARG A 41 -5.56 7.18 -10.19
N TRP A 42 -5.83 6.04 -9.55
CA TRP A 42 -4.85 4.98 -9.41
C TRP A 42 -4.38 4.44 -10.76
N GLN A 43 -5.25 4.24 -11.73
CA GLN A 43 -4.84 3.79 -13.07
C GLN A 43 -3.89 4.77 -13.75
N ARG A 44 -4.13 6.08 -13.60
CA ARG A 44 -3.30 7.16 -14.16
C ARG A 44 -1.96 7.38 -13.47
N LEU A 45 -1.79 6.91 -12.23
CA LEU A 45 -0.49 6.97 -11.56
C LEU A 45 0.59 6.23 -12.34
N SER A 46 1.79 6.83 -12.38
CA SER A 46 2.95 6.23 -13.03
C SER A 46 3.34 4.91 -12.36
N LYS A 47 3.94 3.99 -13.13
CA LYS A 47 4.39 2.70 -12.59
C LYS A 47 5.38 2.87 -11.44
N TRP A 48 6.25 3.89 -11.52
CA TRP A 48 7.23 4.19 -10.48
C TRP A 48 6.57 4.61 -9.16
N ARG A 49 5.56 5.48 -9.20
CA ARG A 49 4.80 5.90 -8.00
C ARG A 49 4.06 4.73 -7.35
N LYS A 50 3.45 3.86 -8.16
CA LYS A 50 2.83 2.62 -7.67
C LYS A 50 3.86 1.71 -6.99
N ALA A 51 5.04 1.56 -7.59
CA ALA A 51 6.12 0.75 -7.05
C ALA A 51 6.66 1.33 -5.73
N ALA A 52 6.85 2.66 -5.65
CA ALA A 52 7.26 3.33 -4.44
C ALA A 52 6.23 3.16 -3.31
N ALA A 53 4.94 3.40 -3.57
CA ALA A 53 3.88 3.25 -2.58
C ALA A 53 3.79 1.82 -2.02
N VAL A 54 3.74 0.81 -2.90
CA VAL A 54 3.65 -0.60 -2.49
C VAL A 54 4.97 -1.07 -1.86
N GLY A 55 6.10 -0.65 -2.42
CA GLY A 55 7.44 -1.02 -1.96
C GLY A 55 7.75 -0.47 -0.57
N ALA A 56 7.47 0.82 -0.33
CA ALA A 56 7.66 1.45 0.98
C ALA A 56 6.80 0.78 2.05
N PHE A 57 5.53 0.48 1.74
CA PHE A 57 4.66 -0.27 2.65
C PHE A 57 5.20 -1.67 2.96
N GLY A 58 5.66 -2.40 1.93
CA GLY A 58 6.23 -3.74 2.07
C GLY A 58 7.51 -3.74 2.91
N VAL A 59 8.47 -2.86 2.60
CA VAL A 59 9.72 -2.72 3.35
C VAL A 59 9.43 -2.33 4.80
N GLY A 60 8.53 -1.36 5.04
CA GLY A 60 8.16 -0.94 6.38
C GLY A 60 7.51 -2.07 7.19
N THR A 61 6.51 -2.75 6.63
CA THR A 61 5.76 -3.80 7.35
C THR A 61 6.59 -5.05 7.58
N PHE A 62 7.20 -5.59 6.53
CA PHE A 62 7.94 -6.85 6.61
C PHE A 62 9.34 -6.67 7.20
N GLY A 63 10.00 -5.54 6.96
CA GLY A 63 11.29 -5.22 7.57
C GLY A 63 11.18 -5.05 9.09
N LEU A 64 10.12 -4.40 9.56
CA LEU A 64 9.83 -4.30 11.00
C LEU A 64 9.57 -5.69 11.60
N GLY A 65 8.74 -6.51 10.95
CA GLY A 65 8.45 -7.88 11.40
C GLY A 65 9.71 -8.76 11.47
N PHE A 66 10.58 -8.67 10.46
CA PHE A 66 11.86 -9.38 10.45
C PHE A 66 12.78 -8.92 11.59
N THR A 67 12.90 -7.62 11.81
CA THR A 67 13.76 -7.04 12.86
C THR A 67 13.27 -7.44 14.25
N LEU A 68 11.96 -7.33 14.50
CA LEU A 68 11.34 -7.74 15.76
C LEU A 68 11.43 -9.27 15.98
N GLY A 69 11.20 -10.06 14.94
CA GLY A 69 11.36 -11.51 14.99
C GLY A 69 12.81 -11.90 15.30
N GLY A 70 13.79 -11.26 14.64
CA GLY A 70 15.20 -11.44 14.93
C GLY A 70 15.57 -11.11 16.37
N LEU A 71 15.00 -10.04 16.94
CA LEU A 71 15.21 -9.67 18.34
C LEU A 71 14.62 -10.71 19.31
N VAL A 72 13.40 -11.18 19.07
CA VAL A 72 12.73 -12.17 19.95
C VAL A 72 13.40 -13.54 19.82
N PHE A 73 13.53 -14.09 18.62
CA PHE A 73 14.11 -15.43 18.40
C PHE A 73 15.63 -15.47 18.60
N GLY A 74 16.34 -14.37 18.34
CA GLY A 74 17.77 -14.24 18.63
C GLY A 74 18.05 -14.24 20.14
N ARG A 75 17.13 -13.70 20.95
CA ARG A 75 17.23 -13.75 22.41
C ARG A 75 16.96 -15.14 22.99
N TRP A 76 16.11 -15.92 22.33
CA TRP A 76 15.80 -17.31 22.72
C TRP A 76 16.86 -18.33 22.28
N ARG A 77 17.72 -17.99 21.31
CA ARG A 77 18.87 -18.83 20.90
C ARG A 77 20.11 -18.68 21.78
N LYS A 78 20.06 -17.86 22.84
CA LYS A 78 21.10 -17.74 23.88
C LYS A 78 20.79 -18.58 25.13
N ALA A 79 20.14 -19.73 24.96
CA ALA A 79 19.97 -20.76 25.98
C ALA A 79 20.68 -22.04 25.52
#